data_AF-A0AA42BZ47-F1
#
_entry.id   AF-A0AA42BZ47-F1
#
_cell.length_a   1.000
_cell.length_b   1.000
_cell.length_c   1.000
_cell.angle_alpha   90.00
_cell.angle_beta   90.00
_cell.angle_gamma   90.00
#
_symmetry.space_group_name_H-M   'P 1'
#
loop_
_entity.id
_entity.type
_entity.pdbx_description
1 polymer ?
#
loop_
_entity_poly.entity_id
_entity_poly.type
_entity_poly.pdbx_seq_one_letter_code
_entity_poly.pdbx_strand_id
1 'polypeptide(L)'
;MLLLSNGDRRKGEAEQLTERALYNVAHGRFERSLSGLTAISAVVTTAEIYFEHYKASFGNKWMWSPIVVTPPVVVAGIGGVFSRRWAKVWLPITAAIYTANGLMGEYLHARGVARRPGGWKHASYNVPMGPPIAAPGLMCMVGGMGLLASILRRERFRG
;
A
#
# COMPACT_ATOMS: atom_id res chain seq x y z
N MET A 1 -38.88 -4.03 24.78
CA MET A 1 -38.61 -2.59 24.53
C MET A 1 -37.11 -2.20 24.59
N LEU A 2 -36.22 -2.97 25.25
CA LEU A 2 -34.78 -2.68 25.30
C LEU A 2 -33.97 -2.96 24.01
N LEU A 3 -34.43 -3.87 23.14
CA LEU A 3 -33.70 -4.25 21.92
C LEU A 3 -33.81 -3.20 20.78
N LEU A 4 -34.91 -2.44 20.72
CA LEU A 4 -35.12 -1.40 19.71
C LEU A 4 -34.28 -0.13 19.99
N SER A 5 -34.13 0.24 21.27
CA SER A 5 -33.33 1.41 21.68
C SER A 5 -31.83 1.23 21.40
N ASN A 6 -31.32 0.00 21.45
CA ASN A 6 -29.92 -0.29 21.19
C ASN A 6 -29.59 -0.23 19.68
N GLY A 7 -30.56 -0.55 18.82
CA GLY A 7 -30.42 -0.45 17.37
C GLY A 7 -30.34 1.00 16.89
N ASP A 8 -31.17 1.88 17.43
CA ASP A 8 -31.18 3.31 17.09
C ASP A 8 -29.91 4.03 17.57
N ARG A 9 -29.43 3.66 18.76
CA ARG A 9 -28.19 4.22 19.32
C ARG A 9 -26.97 3.82 18.49
N ARG A 10 -26.88 2.56 18.03
CA ARG A 10 -25.82 2.09 17.13
C ARG A 10 -25.87 2.75 15.75
N LYS A 11 -27.07 3.01 15.21
CA LYS A 11 -27.24 3.74 13.95
C LYS A 11 -26.72 5.16 14.08
N GLY A 12 -27.12 5.88 15.13
CA GLY A 12 -26.62 7.24 15.40
C GLY A 12 -25.10 7.30 15.60
N GLU A 13 -24.51 6.32 16.28
CA GLU A 13 -23.05 6.22 16.42
C GLU A 13 -22.34 5.98 15.08
N ALA A 14 -22.89 5.10 14.23
CA ALA A 14 -22.33 4.82 12.91
C ALA A 14 -22.41 6.03 11.96
N GLU A 15 -23.52 6.77 11.99
CA GLU A 15 -23.68 8.02 11.24
C GLU A 15 -22.65 9.07 11.67
N GLN A 16 -22.50 9.30 12.99
CA GLN A 16 -21.50 10.24 13.52
C GLN A 16 -20.07 9.85 13.15
N LEU A 17 -19.73 8.57 13.19
CA LEU A 17 -18.42 8.08 12.75
C LEU A 17 -18.19 8.31 11.26
N THR A 18 -19.22 8.08 10.45
CA THR A 18 -19.18 8.26 8.99
C THR A 18 -19.00 9.73 8.63
N GLU A 19 -19.82 10.63 9.19
CA GLU A 19 -19.72 12.07 8.99
C GLU A 19 -18.34 12.60 9.39
N ARG A 20 -17.81 12.13 10.52
CA ARG A 20 -16.47 12.50 10.98
C ARG A 20 -15.37 11.99 10.05
N ALA A 21 -15.50 10.77 9.54
CA ALA A 21 -14.57 10.21 8.57
C ALA A 21 -14.60 11.03 7.27
N LEU A 22 -15.78 11.33 6.74
CA LEU A 22 -15.96 12.17 5.55
C LEU A 22 -15.38 13.56 5.76
N TYR A 23 -15.64 14.19 6.91
CA TYR A 23 -15.06 15.48 7.26
C TYR A 23 -13.52 15.42 7.29
N ASN A 24 -12.94 14.40 7.92
CA ASN A 24 -11.49 14.23 7.95
C ASN A 24 -10.92 14.04 6.55
N VAL A 25 -11.56 13.25 5.68
CA VAL A 25 -11.13 13.05 4.29
C VAL A 25 -11.21 14.37 3.52
N ALA A 26 -12.34 15.07 3.58
CA ALA A 26 -12.57 16.34 2.89
C ALA A 26 -11.56 17.43 3.29
N HIS A 27 -11.05 17.38 4.53
CA HIS A 27 -10.09 18.35 5.05
C HIS A 27 -8.64 17.83 5.10
N GLY A 28 -8.35 16.69 4.44
CA GLY A 28 -7.00 16.12 4.38
C GLY A 28 -6.44 15.67 5.74
N ARG A 29 -7.31 15.30 6.68
CA ARG A 29 -6.99 14.92 8.07
C ARG A 29 -7.02 13.40 8.28
N PHE A 30 -6.47 12.62 7.36
CA PHE A 30 -6.53 11.15 7.41
C PHE A 30 -5.15 10.44 7.41
N GLU A 31 -4.13 11.07 8.02
CA GLU A 31 -2.76 10.54 8.14
C GLU A 31 -2.66 9.16 8.80
N ARG A 32 -3.30 8.93 9.95
CA ARG A 32 -3.23 7.67 10.72
C ARG A 32 -3.91 6.54 9.98
N SER A 33 -5.11 6.78 9.45
CA SER A 33 -5.86 5.83 8.64
C SER A 33 -5.04 5.44 7.42
N LEU A 34 -4.46 6.41 6.71
CA LEU A 34 -3.63 6.11 5.54
C LEU A 34 -2.29 5.45 5.91
N SER A 35 -1.70 5.77 7.06
CA SER A 35 -0.52 5.05 7.59
C SER A 35 -0.82 3.58 7.88
N GLY A 36 -1.98 3.31 8.50
CA GLY A 36 -2.44 1.95 8.79
C GLY A 36 -2.78 1.18 7.53
N LEU A 37 -3.49 1.82 6.58
CA LEU A 37 -3.78 1.24 5.26
C LEU A 37 -2.49 0.90 4.51
N THR A 38 -1.49 1.78 4.54
CA THR A 38 -0.17 1.50 3.95
C THR A 38 0.45 0.24 4.54
N ALA A 39 0.41 0.06 5.86
CA ALA A 39 0.96 -1.13 6.51
C ALA A 39 0.21 -2.41 6.11
N ILE A 40 -1.12 -2.39 6.17
CA ILE A 40 -1.97 -3.55 5.83
C ILE A 40 -1.77 -3.91 4.36
N SER A 41 -1.86 -2.93 3.45
CA SER A 41 -1.66 -3.15 2.03
C SER A 41 -0.25 -3.64 1.73
N ALA A 42 0.79 -3.13 2.39
CA ALA A 42 2.16 -3.61 2.19
C ALA A 42 2.32 -5.09 2.58
N VAL A 43 1.67 -5.55 3.65
CA VAL A 43 1.66 -6.98 4.03
C VAL A 43 0.98 -7.83 2.96
N VAL A 44 -0.23 -7.44 2.52
CA VAL A 44 -0.99 -8.17 1.50
C VAL A 44 -0.23 -8.22 0.18
N THR A 45 0.22 -7.06 -0.31
CA THR A 45 1.00 -6.95 -1.55
C THR A 45 2.29 -7.75 -1.47
N THR A 46 2.96 -7.81 -0.32
CA THR A 46 4.19 -8.62 -0.19
C THR A 46 3.92 -10.11 -0.20
N ALA A 47 2.79 -10.56 0.36
CA ALA A 47 2.39 -11.95 0.25
C ALA A 47 2.16 -12.34 -1.23
N GLU A 48 1.44 -11.51 -1.99
CA GLU A 48 1.25 -11.71 -3.43
C GLU A 48 2.59 -11.73 -4.19
N ILE A 49 3.46 -10.75 -3.94
CA ILE A 49 4.81 -10.69 -4.53
C ILE A 49 5.60 -11.95 -4.20
N TYR A 50 5.58 -12.41 -2.94
CA TYR A 50 6.27 -13.62 -2.54
C TYR A 50 5.79 -14.83 -3.33
N PHE A 51 4.47 -15.03 -3.47
CA PHE A 51 3.94 -16.15 -4.23
C PHE A 51 4.25 -16.07 -5.73
N GLU A 52 4.17 -14.89 -6.33
CA GLU A 52 4.56 -14.68 -7.74
C GLU A 52 6.04 -14.99 -7.97
N HIS A 53 6.91 -14.51 -7.09
CA HIS A 53 8.34 -14.74 -7.19
C HIS A 53 8.74 -16.17 -6.84
N TYR A 54 8.01 -16.82 -5.93
CA TYR A 54 8.17 -18.23 -5.60
C TYR A 54 7.82 -19.13 -6.79
N LYS A 55 6.70 -18.86 -7.49
CA LYS A 55 6.35 -19.56 -8.74
C LYS A 55 7.44 -19.38 -9.81
N ALA A 56 8.10 -18.24 -9.83
CA ALA A 56 9.24 -17.95 -10.70
C ALA A 56 10.60 -18.37 -10.09
N SER A 57 10.59 -19.18 -9.02
CA SER A 57 11.77 -19.77 -8.36
C SER A 57 12.79 -18.76 -7.81
N PHE A 58 12.44 -17.49 -7.63
CA PHE A 58 13.36 -16.42 -7.24
C PHE A 58 14.67 -16.41 -8.06
N GLY A 59 14.61 -16.75 -9.35
CA GLY A 59 15.79 -16.96 -10.20
C GLY A 59 16.71 -15.74 -10.40
N ASN A 60 16.28 -14.56 -9.97
CA ASN A 60 17.10 -13.35 -9.92
C ASN A 60 17.14 -12.79 -8.50
N LYS A 61 18.34 -12.47 -7.99
CA LYS A 61 18.53 -11.87 -6.65
C LYS A 61 17.67 -10.63 -6.40
N TRP A 62 17.39 -9.84 -7.43
CA TRP A 62 16.54 -8.65 -7.31
C TRP A 62 15.08 -8.98 -6.97
N MET A 63 14.62 -10.22 -7.20
CA MET A 63 13.28 -10.66 -6.80
C MET A 63 13.11 -10.70 -5.27
N TRP A 64 14.20 -10.73 -4.50
CA TRP A 64 14.16 -10.65 -3.04
C TRP A 64 14.05 -9.22 -2.52
N SER A 65 14.39 -8.20 -3.32
CA SER A 65 14.35 -6.81 -2.86
C SER A 65 12.98 -6.38 -2.32
N PRO A 66 11.84 -6.67 -2.98
CA PRO A 66 10.54 -6.29 -2.41
C PRO A 66 10.29 -6.91 -1.04
N ILE A 67 10.72 -8.16 -0.82
CA ILE A 67 10.57 -8.85 0.48
C ILE A 67 11.38 -8.16 1.57
N VAL A 68 12.59 -7.69 1.26
CA VAL A 68 13.48 -7.03 2.22
C VAL A 68 13.02 -5.62 2.58
N VAL A 69 12.45 -4.87 1.63
CA VAL A 69 12.03 -3.48 1.88
C VAL A 69 10.65 -3.36 2.54
N THR A 70 9.86 -4.44 2.58
CA THR A 70 8.52 -4.44 3.20
C THR A 70 8.54 -4.24 4.72
N PRO A 71 9.29 -5.00 5.54
CA PRO A 71 9.19 -4.89 7.00
C PRO A 71 9.40 -3.46 7.52
N PRO A 72 10.36 -2.66 7.01
CA PRO A 72 10.50 -1.26 7.40
C PRO A 72 9.24 -0.41 7.16
N VAL A 73 8.60 -0.51 5.99
CA VAL A 73 7.41 0.30 5.68
C VAL A 73 6.19 -0.16 6.49
N VAL A 74 6.07 -1.45 6.78
CA VAL A 74 5.01 -1.99 7.66
C VAL A 74 5.17 -1.46 9.08
N VAL A 75 6.38 -1.57 9.63
CA VAL A 75 6.68 -1.04 10.98
C VAL A 75 6.47 0.47 11.03
N ALA A 76 6.90 1.20 10.01
CA ALA A 76 6.70 2.65 9.95
C ALA A 76 5.22 3.05 9.80
N GLY A 77 4.43 2.31 9.03
CA GLY A 77 2.99 2.51 8.88
C GLY A 77 2.25 2.28 10.20
N ILE A 78 2.53 1.16 10.89
CA ILE A 78 2.01 0.89 12.24
C ILE A 78 2.43 2.00 13.21
N GLY A 79 3.73 2.35 13.21
CA GLY A 79 4.27 3.44 14.03
C GLY A 79 3.57 4.78 13.73
N GLY A 80 3.24 5.07 12.48
CA GLY A 80 2.56 6.29 12.04
C GLY A 80 1.16 6.45 12.61
N VAL A 81 0.41 5.35 12.77
CA VAL A 81 -0.91 5.34 13.44
C VAL A 81 -0.80 5.93 14.85
N PHE A 82 0.21 5.51 15.62
CA PHE A 82 0.34 5.85 17.03
C PHE A 82 1.20 7.09 17.28
N SER A 83 2.20 7.36 16.46
CA SER A 83 3.18 8.42 16.66
C SER A 83 3.33 9.37 15.48
N ARG A 84 3.25 10.68 15.77
CA ARG A 84 3.50 11.75 14.78
C ARG A 84 4.94 11.71 14.26
N ARG A 85 5.91 11.38 15.11
CA ARG A 85 7.33 11.27 14.69
C ARG A 85 7.49 10.18 13.64
N TRP A 86 6.85 9.04 13.84
CA TRP A 86 6.90 7.94 12.87
C TRP A 86 6.20 8.29 11.56
N ALA A 87 5.03 8.91 11.60
CA ALA A 87 4.30 9.34 10.40
C ALA A 87 5.05 10.40 9.57
N LYS A 88 5.83 11.29 10.23
CA LYS A 88 6.50 12.42 9.57
C LYS A 88 7.98 12.20 9.24
N VAL A 89 8.63 11.21 9.84
CA VAL A 89 10.07 10.96 9.64
C VAL A 89 10.30 9.59 9.02
N TRP A 90 9.84 8.53 9.68
CA TRP A 90 10.17 7.16 9.26
C TRP A 90 9.32 6.69 8.09
N LEU A 91 8.01 6.93 8.15
CA LEU A 91 7.08 6.53 7.08
C LEU A 91 7.48 7.09 5.71
N PRO A 92 7.74 8.40 5.51
CA PRO A 92 8.11 8.90 4.18
C PRO A 92 9.41 8.29 3.66
N ILE A 93 10.40 8.05 4.52
CA ILE A 93 11.68 7.44 4.11
C ILE A 93 11.43 6.00 3.63
N THR A 94 10.78 5.18 4.45
CA THR A 94 10.54 3.76 4.11
C THR A 94 9.57 3.62 2.93
N ALA A 95 8.57 4.49 2.85
CA ALA A 95 7.61 4.51 1.75
C ALA A 95 8.25 4.94 0.44
N ALA A 96 9.17 5.92 0.46
CA ALA A 96 9.94 6.30 -0.72
C ALA A 96 10.81 5.14 -1.24
N ILE A 97 11.49 4.43 -0.33
CA ILE A 97 12.29 3.25 -0.70
C ILE A 97 11.38 2.15 -1.27
N TYR A 98 10.23 1.90 -0.65
CA TYR A 98 9.25 0.92 -1.12
C TYR A 98 8.70 1.27 -2.51
N THR A 99 8.31 2.53 -2.74
CA THR A 99 7.88 3.03 -4.06
C THR A 99 8.99 2.92 -5.10
N ALA A 100 10.22 3.32 -4.76
CA ALA A 100 11.36 3.21 -5.67
C ALA A 100 11.64 1.75 -6.04
N ASN A 101 11.49 0.82 -5.09
CA ASN A 101 11.61 -0.62 -5.38
C ASN A 101 10.49 -1.11 -6.31
N GLY A 102 9.25 -0.65 -6.11
CA GLY A 102 8.15 -0.91 -7.03
C GLY A 102 8.44 -0.41 -8.45
N LEU A 103 8.94 0.83 -8.60
CA LEU A 103 9.30 1.41 -9.91
C LEU A 103 10.43 0.62 -10.58
N MET A 104 11.41 0.18 -9.81
CA MET A 104 12.47 -0.70 -10.30
C MET A 104 11.90 -2.05 -10.75
N GLY A 105 10.98 -2.63 -9.98
CA GLY A 105 10.26 -3.86 -10.36
C GLY A 105 9.47 -3.69 -11.65
N GLU A 106 8.76 -2.58 -11.80
CA GLU A 106 7.97 -2.23 -12.99
C GLU A 106 8.87 -2.22 -14.24
N TYR A 107 10.01 -1.52 -14.15
CA TYR A 107 11.00 -1.50 -15.21
C TYR A 107 11.54 -2.91 -15.53
N LEU A 108 11.88 -3.70 -14.53
CA LEU A 108 12.40 -5.06 -14.73
C LEU A 108 11.36 -6.00 -15.35
N HIS A 109 10.09 -5.87 -14.97
CA HIS A 109 8.98 -6.65 -15.51
C HIS A 109 8.69 -6.25 -16.96
N ALA A 110 8.59 -4.96 -17.25
CA ALA A 110 8.47 -4.44 -18.61
C ALA A 110 9.63 -4.89 -19.51
N ARG A 111 10.88 -4.82 -19.01
CA ARG A 111 12.06 -5.35 -19.72
C ARG A 111 11.98 -6.85 -19.94
N GLY A 112 11.40 -7.60 -18.99
CA GLY A 112 11.16 -9.04 -19.13
C GLY A 112 10.16 -9.37 -20.23
N VAL A 113 9.08 -8.60 -20.35
CA VAL A 113 8.12 -8.71 -21.46
C VAL A 113 8.81 -8.39 -22.79
N ALA A 114 9.61 -7.31 -22.85
CA ALA A 114 10.33 -6.90 -24.06
C ALA A 114 11.29 -7.97 -24.60
N ARG A 115 11.85 -8.81 -23.71
CA ARG A 115 12.82 -9.86 -24.02
C ARG A 115 12.21 -11.18 -24.47
N ARG A 116 10.89 -11.34 -24.38
CA ARG A 116 10.20 -12.52 -24.90
C ARG A 116 10.24 -12.53 -26.43
N PRO A 117 10.08 -13.69 -27.10
CA PRO A 117 10.02 -13.76 -28.55
C PRO A 117 9.00 -12.77 -29.12
N GLY A 118 9.46 -11.94 -30.06
CA GLY A 118 8.67 -10.88 -30.68
C GLY A 118 8.32 -9.69 -29.77
N GLY A 119 8.73 -9.69 -28.51
CA GLY A 119 8.66 -8.58 -27.56
C GLY A 119 7.29 -7.92 -27.49
N TRP A 120 7.27 -6.59 -27.46
CA TRP A 120 6.04 -5.79 -27.39
C TRP A 120 5.15 -5.89 -28.63
N LYS A 121 5.67 -6.35 -29.78
CA LYS A 121 4.84 -6.57 -30.98
C LYS A 121 3.80 -7.67 -30.77
N HIS A 122 4.05 -8.56 -29.82
CA HIS A 122 3.11 -9.61 -29.38
C HIS A 122 2.65 -9.37 -27.94
N ALA A 123 2.39 -8.12 -27.55
CA ALA A 123 2.00 -7.76 -26.17
C ALA A 123 0.77 -8.53 -25.67
N SER A 124 -0.21 -8.80 -26.53
CA SER A 124 -1.41 -9.59 -26.17
C SER A 124 -1.08 -11.00 -25.65
N TYR A 125 0.03 -11.58 -26.10
CA TYR A 125 0.54 -12.86 -25.62
C TYR A 125 1.59 -12.68 -24.52
N ASN A 126 2.56 -11.78 -24.72
CA ASN A 126 3.72 -11.63 -23.85
C ASN A 126 3.42 -10.94 -22.53
N VAL A 127 2.36 -10.13 -22.41
CA VAL A 127 1.97 -9.50 -21.13
C VAL A 127 1.31 -10.52 -20.20
N PRO A 128 0.29 -11.30 -20.61
CA PRO A 128 -0.31 -12.32 -19.73
C PRO A 128 0.62 -13.50 -19.42
N MET A 129 1.47 -13.89 -20.38
CA MET A 129 2.39 -15.03 -20.22
C MET A 129 3.75 -14.63 -19.65
N GLY A 130 4.02 -13.33 -19.54
CA GLY A 130 5.27 -12.73 -19.08
C GLY A 130 5.33 -12.53 -17.56
N PRO A 131 6.36 -11.84 -17.07
CA PRO A 131 6.35 -11.32 -15.69
C PRO A 131 5.12 -10.43 -15.46
N PRO A 132 4.47 -10.50 -14.29
CA PRO A 132 3.23 -9.79 -14.02
C PRO A 132 3.48 -8.28 -13.96
N ILE A 133 3.12 -7.54 -15.01
CA ILE A 133 3.48 -6.12 -15.13
C ILE A 133 2.72 -5.22 -14.14
N ALA A 134 1.52 -5.59 -13.71
CA ALA A 134 0.72 -4.76 -12.80
C ALA A 134 1.18 -4.84 -11.32
N ALA A 135 1.86 -5.92 -10.93
CA ALA A 135 2.19 -6.17 -9.53
C ALA A 135 3.20 -5.15 -8.95
N PRO A 136 4.29 -4.77 -9.65
CA PRO A 136 5.16 -3.70 -9.18
C PRO A 136 4.48 -2.33 -9.14
N GLY A 137 3.57 -2.04 -10.07
CA GLY A 137 2.70 -0.87 -10.04
C GLY A 137 1.84 -0.77 -8.78
N LEU A 138 1.25 -1.89 -8.33
CA LEU A 138 0.51 -1.94 -7.06
C LEU A 138 1.42 -1.62 -5.87
N MET A 139 2.64 -2.15 -5.86
CA MET A 139 3.66 -1.82 -4.85
C MET A 139 3.96 -0.30 -4.82
N CYS A 140 4.05 0.34 -5.99
CA CYS A 140 4.23 1.79 -6.09
C CYS A 140 3.07 2.56 -5.46
N MET A 141 1.83 2.14 -5.73
CA MET A 141 0.62 2.77 -5.16
C MET A 141 0.61 2.65 -3.63
N VAL A 142 0.96 1.49 -3.08
CA VAL A 142 1.05 1.27 -1.63
C VAL A 142 2.10 2.18 -0.99
N GLY A 143 3.31 2.26 -1.56
CA GLY A 143 4.31 3.21 -1.06
C GLY A 143 3.85 4.67 -1.25
N GLY A 144 3.15 4.98 -2.35
CA GLY A 144 2.55 6.29 -2.61
C GLY A 144 1.54 6.70 -1.55
N MET A 145 0.73 5.77 -1.03
CA MET A 145 -0.14 6.02 0.12
C MET A 145 0.66 6.41 1.37
N GLY A 146 1.78 5.75 1.65
CA GLY A 146 2.66 6.09 2.77
C GLY A 146 3.28 7.49 2.64
N LEU A 147 3.69 7.86 1.42
CA LEU A 147 4.17 9.20 1.10
C LEU A 147 3.07 10.25 1.28
N LEU A 148 1.87 9.98 0.78
CA LEU A 148 0.72 10.87 0.94
C LEU A 148 0.35 11.03 2.42
N ALA A 149 0.36 9.95 3.20
CA ALA A 149 0.11 10.00 4.64
C ALA A 149 1.07 10.97 5.34
N SER A 150 2.34 11.00 4.92
CA SER A 150 3.37 11.86 5.51
C SER A 150 3.14 13.36 5.29
N ILE A 151 2.35 13.77 4.29
CA ILE A 151 2.02 15.18 4.04
C ILE A 151 0.62 15.57 4.55
N LEU A 152 -0.26 14.60 4.80
CA LEU A 152 -1.61 14.85 5.34
C LEU A 152 -1.59 15.32 6.80
N ARG A 153 -2.72 15.84 7.26
CA ARG A 153 -2.91 16.22 8.66
C ARG A 153 -3.37 15.01 9.48
N ARG A 154 -3.01 15.02 10.77
CA ARG A 154 -3.39 13.96 11.71
C ARG A 154 -4.89 14.05 12.10
N GLU A 155 -5.57 12.92 12.05
CA GLU A 155 -6.92 12.72 12.58
C GLU A 155 -6.92 13.08 14.06
N ARG A 156 -7.88 13.90 14.48
CA ARG A 156 -8.19 14.06 15.90
C ARG A 156 -9.42 13.21 16.19
N PHE A 157 -9.27 12.23 17.08
CA PHE A 157 -10.35 11.37 17.56
C PHE A 157 -11.04 11.91 18.82
N ARG A 158 -10.53 13.01 19.40
CA ARG A 158 -11.15 13.75 20.52
C ARG A 158 -10.97 15.26 20.30
N GLY A 159 -12.01 16.03 20.63
CA GLY A 159 -12.02 17.51 20.79
C GLY A 159 -11.34 18.30 19.68
#